data_AF-A0A1H3CJL0-F1
#
_entry.id   AF-A0A1H3CJL0-F1
#
_cell.length_a   1.000
_cell.length_b   1.000
_cell.length_c   1.000
_cell.angle_alpha   90.00
_cell.angle_beta   90.00
_cell.angle_gamma   90.00
#
_symmetry.space_group_name_H-M   'P 1'
#
loop_
_entity.id
_entity.type
_entity.pdbx_description
1 polymer ?
#
loop_
_entity_poly.entity_id
_entity_poly.type
_entity_poly.pdbx_seq_one_letter_code
_entity_poly.pdbx_strand_id
1 'polypeptide(L)'
;MYRQPYAQNKWKQAQLLRHHPSTARHFPATQIAKGPIILAFLRQYPIVYIKPTSGGQGRNIIRVDRIQGGSFRVRKQGGREVTFPTLSATGQYLQRQIASRGHVIQQGIYSVTRQNLPFDIRVHMQHVLGEWTVGGMVGKVAQANQIVTNRHRGAIPTTMEKLLDHHLGYQSAKKNHVLSILRTVSLRTATLMRKGYPGWHNFGIDFGIDAAGKPWIYEINIYPGVHVFRALPDKRPIRQIMENWRKNRMRKRISNNN
;
A
#
# COMPACT_ATOMS: atom_id res chain seq x y z
N MET A 1 -12.03 -12.80 -21.02
CA MET A 1 -10.99 -12.15 -20.18
C MET A 1 -11.31 -10.65 -20.15
N TYR A 2 -11.54 -10.01 -19.00
CA TYR A 2 -11.78 -8.56 -18.98
C TYR A 2 -10.52 -7.85 -19.50
N ARG A 3 -10.67 -7.03 -20.55
CA ARG A 3 -9.59 -6.17 -21.06
C ARG A 3 -9.06 -5.36 -19.88
N GLN A 4 -7.74 -5.30 -19.70
CA GLN A 4 -7.08 -4.46 -18.70
C GLN A 4 -6.71 -3.12 -19.37
N PRO A 5 -7.62 -2.12 -19.39
CA PRO A 5 -7.40 -0.89 -20.17
C PRO A 5 -6.29 -0.02 -19.60
N TYR A 6 -5.90 -0.25 -18.35
CA TYR A 6 -4.92 0.54 -17.65
C TYR A 6 -3.75 -0.32 -17.15
N ALA A 7 -2.53 0.17 -17.37
CA ALA A 7 -1.36 -0.35 -16.70
C ALA A 7 -1.22 0.24 -15.29
N GLN A 8 -0.75 -0.58 -14.34
CA GLN A 8 -0.35 -0.10 -13.02
C GLN A 8 0.87 0.82 -13.17
N ASN A 9 0.76 2.07 -12.71
CA ASN A 9 1.85 3.06 -12.76
C ASN A 9 1.90 3.83 -11.44
N LYS A 10 2.90 3.52 -10.61
CA LYS A 10 3.06 4.09 -9.26
C LYS A 10 3.37 5.58 -9.29
N TRP A 11 4.06 6.07 -10.32
CA TRP A 11 4.38 7.49 -10.44
C TRP A 11 3.16 8.31 -10.80
N LYS A 12 2.36 7.87 -11.79
CA LYS A 12 1.07 8.49 -12.12
C LYS A 12 0.16 8.58 -10.88
N GLN A 13 0.10 7.49 -10.10
CA GLN A 13 -0.67 7.46 -8.85
C GLN A 13 -0.14 8.45 -7.82
N ALA A 14 1.18 8.48 -7.60
CA ALA A 14 1.79 9.44 -6.69
C ALA A 14 1.49 10.90 -7.11
N GLN A 15 1.55 11.21 -8.40
CA GLN A 15 1.18 12.52 -8.93
C GLN A 15 -0.29 12.85 -8.63
N LEU A 16 -1.23 11.96 -8.90
CA LEU A 16 -2.65 12.19 -8.61
C LEU A 16 -2.92 12.50 -7.13
N LEU A 17 -2.25 11.78 -6.22
CA LEU A 17 -2.53 11.86 -4.78
C LEU A 17 -1.81 13.00 -4.08
N ARG A 18 -0.60 13.38 -4.53
CA ARG A 18 0.19 14.45 -3.90
C ARG A 18 -0.37 15.84 -4.16
N HIS A 19 -1.15 16.02 -5.23
CA HIS A 19 -1.73 17.32 -5.60
C HIS A 19 -3.02 17.67 -4.85
N HIS A 20 -3.54 16.76 -4.02
CA HIS A 20 -4.73 17.03 -3.21
C HIS A 20 -4.40 16.98 -1.71
N PRO A 21 -4.62 18.06 -0.93
CA PRO A 21 -4.18 18.12 0.48
C PRO A 21 -4.69 16.97 1.35
N SER A 22 -5.93 16.53 1.07
CA SER A 22 -6.59 15.49 1.86
C SER A 22 -5.99 14.09 1.71
N THR A 23 -5.27 13.81 0.63
CA THR A 23 -4.54 12.55 0.39
C THR A 23 -3.04 12.72 0.53
N ALA A 24 -2.49 13.89 0.16
CA ALA A 24 -1.06 14.17 0.20
C ALA A 24 -0.47 13.96 1.60
N ARG A 25 -1.16 14.39 2.65
CA ARG A 25 -0.72 14.19 4.04
C ARG A 25 -0.68 12.73 4.50
N HIS A 26 -1.38 11.83 3.80
CA HIS A 26 -1.41 10.39 4.06
C HIS A 26 -0.58 9.61 3.03
N PHE A 27 0.13 10.29 2.13
CA PHE A 27 0.97 9.66 1.13
C PHE A 27 2.44 9.87 1.52
N PRO A 28 3.24 8.80 1.66
CA PRO A 28 4.67 8.96 1.96
C PRO A 28 5.37 9.75 0.86
N ALA A 29 6.38 10.53 1.24
CA ALA A 29 7.18 11.27 0.25
C ALA A 29 7.65 10.31 -0.85
N THR A 30 7.40 10.66 -2.11
CA THR A 30 7.64 9.79 -3.26
C THR A 30 8.15 10.61 -4.43
N GLN A 31 9.24 10.16 -5.05
CA GLN A 31 9.84 10.79 -6.22
C GLN A 31 10.32 9.73 -7.22
N ILE A 32 10.69 10.16 -8.44
CA ILE A 32 11.44 9.30 -9.36
C ILE A 32 12.83 9.06 -8.79
N ALA A 33 13.26 7.81 -8.74
CA ALA A 33 14.58 7.43 -8.24
C ALA A 33 15.66 7.80 -9.26
N LYS A 34 16.38 8.90 -9.00
CA LYS A 34 17.59 9.33 -9.72
C LYS A 34 18.73 9.56 -8.72
N GLY A 35 19.98 9.53 -9.16
CA GLY A 35 21.17 9.62 -8.28
C GLY A 35 21.06 10.66 -7.15
N PRO A 36 20.84 11.95 -7.46
CA PRO A 36 20.70 12.98 -6.42
C PRO A 36 19.52 12.76 -5.48
N ILE A 37 18.37 12.33 -6.02
CA ILE A 37 17.15 12.06 -5.24
C ILE A 37 17.35 10.85 -4.32
N ILE A 38 18.06 9.81 -4.76
CA ILE A 38 18.40 8.65 -3.93
C ILE A 38 19.19 9.10 -2.71
N LEU A 39 20.25 9.89 -2.92
CA LEU A 39 21.07 10.41 -1.83
C LEU A 39 20.25 11.28 -0.88
N ALA A 40 19.40 12.17 -1.41
CA ALA A 40 18.54 13.02 -0.61
C ALA A 40 17.57 12.21 0.27
N PHE A 41 16.89 11.21 -0.29
CA PHE A 41 15.98 10.34 0.45
C PHE A 41 16.70 9.51 1.51
N LEU A 42 17.86 8.94 1.18
CA LEU A 42 18.66 8.18 2.12
C LEU A 42 19.17 9.05 3.27
N ARG A 43 19.40 10.36 3.07
CA ARG A 43 19.74 11.33 4.13
C ARG A 43 18.54 11.79 4.95
N GLN A 44 17.38 11.92 4.33
CA GLN A 44 16.20 12.46 5.00
C GLN A 44 15.43 11.41 5.79
N TYR A 45 15.31 10.18 5.26
CA TYR A 45 14.43 9.16 5.82
C TYR A 45 15.24 7.97 6.38
N PRO A 46 14.84 7.43 7.55
CA PRO A 46 15.50 6.27 8.13
C PRO A 46 15.21 4.97 7.37
N ILE A 47 14.06 4.90 6.69
CA ILE A 47 13.67 3.77 5.85
C ILE A 47 13.28 4.32 4.48
N VAL A 48 13.76 3.67 3.44
CA VAL A 48 13.47 4.01 2.05
C VAL A 48 13.13 2.75 1.27
N TYR A 49 12.12 2.85 0.40
CA TYR A 49 11.77 1.81 -0.56
C TYR A 49 12.00 2.31 -1.98
N ILE A 50 12.71 1.53 -2.78
CA ILE A 50 12.80 1.72 -4.22
C ILE A 50 11.98 0.65 -4.91
N LYS A 51 11.04 1.08 -5.75
CA LYS A 51 10.03 0.22 -6.38
C LYS A 51 9.99 0.51 -7.88
N PRO A 52 9.87 -0.49 -8.76
CA PRO A 52 9.65 -0.24 -10.19
C PRO A 52 8.37 0.58 -10.41
N THR A 53 8.41 1.54 -11.36
CA THR A 53 7.26 2.39 -11.69
C THR A 53 6.07 1.58 -12.18
N SER A 54 6.32 0.56 -12.99
CA SER A 54 5.34 -0.40 -13.50
C SER A 54 5.40 -1.75 -12.77
N GLY A 55 4.42 -2.62 -13.04
CA GLY A 55 4.29 -3.92 -12.39
C GLY A 55 3.66 -3.87 -10.99
N GLY A 56 3.48 -5.05 -10.37
CA GLY A 56 2.81 -5.22 -9.07
C GLY A 56 3.34 -6.41 -8.27
N GLN A 57 2.63 -6.77 -7.21
CA GLN A 57 2.93 -7.92 -6.32
C GLN A 57 4.24 -7.81 -5.52
N GLY A 58 4.72 -6.60 -5.28
CA GLY A 58 5.94 -6.38 -4.49
C GLY A 58 7.23 -6.88 -5.14
N ARG A 59 7.23 -7.15 -6.45
CA ARG A 59 8.41 -7.65 -7.18
C ARG A 59 9.48 -6.57 -7.34
N ASN A 60 10.74 -6.96 -7.21
CA ASN A 60 11.92 -6.09 -7.39
C ASN A 60 11.91 -4.85 -6.47
N ILE A 61 11.31 -4.95 -5.28
CA ILE A 61 11.41 -3.90 -4.27
C ILE A 61 12.76 -4.01 -3.57
N ILE A 62 13.43 -2.88 -3.45
CA ILE A 62 14.63 -2.70 -2.64
C ILE A 62 14.22 -1.89 -1.42
N ARG A 63 14.49 -2.42 -0.23
CA ARG A 63 14.37 -1.69 1.04
C ARG A 63 15.75 -1.29 1.51
N VAL A 64 15.88 -0.07 1.97
CA VAL A 64 17.10 0.45 2.59
C VAL A 64 16.74 0.97 3.97
N ASP A 65 17.47 0.51 4.98
CA ASP A 65 17.35 0.97 6.35
C ASP A 65 18.66 1.62 6.75
N ARG A 66 18.59 2.85 7.29
CA ARG A 66 19.73 3.42 7.99
C ARG A 66 19.86 2.74 9.34
N ILE A 67 21.05 2.23 9.63
CA ILE A 67 21.36 1.53 10.88
C ILE A 67 22.35 2.36 11.71
N GLN A 68 22.64 1.90 12.92
CA GLN A 68 23.57 2.54 13.84
C GLN A 68 24.95 2.75 13.19
N GLY A 69 25.62 3.85 13.52
CA GLY A 69 26.92 4.20 12.94
C GLY A 69 26.84 4.80 11.52
N GLY A 70 25.64 5.16 11.04
CA GLY A 70 25.47 5.83 9.74
C GLY A 70 25.55 4.90 8.53
N SER A 71 25.66 3.59 8.76
CA SER A 71 25.64 2.57 7.72
C SER A 71 24.23 2.35 7.16
N PHE A 72 24.14 1.67 6.01
CA PHE A 72 22.89 1.39 5.31
C PHE A 72 22.77 -0.10 5.02
N ARG A 73 21.71 -0.71 5.53
CA ARG A 73 21.33 -2.09 5.24
C ARG A 73 20.39 -2.11 4.05
N VAL A 74 20.79 -2.79 2.98
CA VAL A 74 20.03 -2.94 1.73
C VAL A 74 19.50 -4.36 1.61
N ARG A 75 18.21 -4.49 1.38
CA ARG A 75 17.51 -5.76 1.21
C ARG A 75 16.70 -5.77 -0.08
N LYS A 76 16.92 -6.78 -0.92
CA LYS A 76 16.16 -7.00 -2.16
C LYS A 76 15.38 -8.29 -2.04
N GLN A 77 14.15 -8.30 -2.57
CA GLN A 77 13.36 -9.53 -2.60
C GLN A 77 14.11 -10.65 -3.34
N GLY A 78 14.26 -11.81 -2.68
CA GLY A 78 14.96 -12.98 -3.24
C GLY A 78 16.48 -12.82 -3.37
N GLY A 79 17.05 -11.70 -2.89
CA GLY A 79 18.49 -11.45 -2.88
C GLY A 79 19.09 -11.51 -1.48
N ARG A 80 20.42 -11.47 -1.42
CA ARG A 80 21.15 -11.35 -0.15
C ARG A 80 21.00 -9.93 0.42
N GLU A 81 20.98 -9.86 1.75
CA GLU A 81 21.14 -8.60 2.47
C GLU A 81 22.60 -8.13 2.32
N VAL A 82 22.79 -6.82 2.08
CA VAL A 82 24.12 -6.21 1.95
C VAL A 82 24.14 -4.94 2.79
N THR A 83 25.22 -4.71 3.51
CA THR A 83 25.42 -3.48 4.30
C THR A 83 26.52 -2.64 3.68
N PHE A 84 26.29 -1.33 3.60
CA PHE A 84 27.25 -0.36 3.10
C PHE A 84 27.60 0.65 4.21
N PRO A 85 28.88 0.98 4.39
CA PRO A 85 29.32 1.86 5.48
C PRO A 85 28.96 3.32 5.25
N THR A 86 28.77 3.74 3.99
CA THR A 86 28.58 5.15 3.63
C THR A 86 27.37 5.37 2.74
N LEU A 87 26.84 6.60 2.81
CA LEU A 87 25.78 7.08 1.93
C LEU A 87 26.20 6.98 0.45
N SER A 88 27.45 7.32 0.13
CA SER A 88 27.97 7.32 -1.25
C SER A 88 28.00 5.89 -1.82
N ALA A 89 28.60 4.93 -1.08
CA ALA A 89 28.67 3.54 -1.52
C ALA A 89 27.27 2.94 -1.71
N THR A 90 26.34 3.25 -0.81
CA THR A 90 24.93 2.85 -0.90
C THR A 90 24.28 3.43 -2.16
N GLY A 91 24.45 4.73 -2.41
CA GLY A 91 23.89 5.41 -3.58
C GLY A 91 24.39 4.82 -4.90
N GLN A 92 25.70 4.58 -5.01
CA GLN A 92 26.30 3.96 -6.19
C GLN A 92 25.77 2.54 -6.43
N TYR A 93 25.66 1.72 -5.38
CA TYR A 93 25.07 0.39 -5.48
C TYR A 93 23.64 0.45 -6.00
N LEU A 94 22.81 1.32 -5.43
CA LEU A 94 21.40 1.45 -5.82
C LEU A 94 21.23 1.96 -7.26
N GLN A 95 22.05 2.91 -7.69
CA GLN A 95 22.04 3.40 -9.08
C GLN A 95 22.30 2.27 -10.07
N ARG A 96 23.29 1.41 -9.80
CA ARG A 96 23.55 0.21 -10.63
C ARG A 96 22.37 -0.76 -10.63
N GLN A 97 21.71 -0.95 -9.48
CA GLN A 97 20.56 -1.86 -9.38
C GLN A 97 19.32 -1.40 -10.16
N ILE A 98 19.16 -0.09 -10.40
CA ILE A 98 17.95 0.46 -11.02
C ILE A 98 18.16 0.99 -12.45
N ALA A 99 19.37 0.86 -13.01
CA ALA A 99 19.76 1.48 -14.27
C ALA A 99 18.88 1.11 -15.48
N SER A 100 18.29 -0.09 -15.49
CA SER A 100 17.59 -0.63 -16.66
C SER A 100 16.11 -0.25 -16.77
N ARG A 101 15.47 0.27 -15.71
CA ARG A 101 14.02 0.54 -15.68
C ARG A 101 13.68 1.77 -14.83
N GLY A 102 12.53 2.38 -15.10
CA GLY A 102 12.00 3.45 -14.25
C GLY A 102 11.67 2.95 -12.84
N HIS A 103 12.14 3.66 -11.82
CA HIS A 103 11.84 3.37 -10.42
C HIS A 103 11.34 4.62 -9.70
N VAL A 104 10.48 4.41 -8.71
CA VAL A 104 10.16 5.41 -7.69
C VAL A 104 10.92 5.11 -6.42
N ILE A 105 11.31 6.16 -5.71
CA ILE A 105 11.83 6.10 -4.35
C ILE A 105 10.80 6.70 -3.41
N GLN A 106 10.52 6.00 -2.33
CA GLN A 106 9.44 6.32 -1.41
C GLN A 106 9.92 6.22 0.04
N GLN A 107 9.52 7.19 0.85
CA GLN A 107 9.70 7.17 2.30
C GLN A 107 9.07 5.89 2.88
N GLY A 108 9.85 5.16 3.67
CA GLY A 108 9.36 4.05 4.46
C GLY A 108 8.66 4.54 5.74
N ILE A 109 7.52 3.93 6.03
CA ILE A 109 6.79 4.15 7.28
C ILE A 109 6.97 2.94 8.17
N TYR A 110 7.28 3.20 9.44
CA TYR A 110 7.41 2.16 10.44
C TYR A 110 6.02 1.75 10.93
N SER A 111 5.50 0.67 10.35
CA SER A 111 4.19 0.09 10.67
C SER A 111 4.38 -1.34 11.15
N VAL A 112 4.55 -1.47 12.45
CA VAL A 112 4.78 -2.73 13.16
C VAL A 112 3.84 -2.86 14.35
N THR A 113 3.50 -4.10 14.72
CA THR A 113 2.71 -4.41 15.91
C THR A 113 3.51 -4.15 17.19
N ARG A 114 2.87 -4.30 18.36
CA ARG A 114 3.57 -4.26 19.67
C ARG A 114 4.70 -5.29 19.79
N GLN A 115 4.60 -6.39 19.05
CA GLN A 115 5.61 -7.45 18.95
C GLN A 115 6.61 -7.20 17.81
N ASN A 116 6.69 -5.98 17.29
CA ASN A 116 7.58 -5.58 16.19
C ASN A 116 7.35 -6.37 14.88
N LEU A 117 6.13 -6.90 14.68
CA LEU A 117 5.78 -7.60 13.44
C LEU A 117 5.27 -6.59 12.40
N PRO A 118 5.84 -6.55 11.19
CA PRO A 118 5.30 -5.71 10.12
C PRO A 118 3.84 -6.04 9.84
N PHE A 119 3.02 -5.01 9.61
CA PHE A 119 1.66 -5.20 9.14
C PHE A 119 1.30 -4.18 8.05
N ASP A 120 0.18 -4.45 7.38
CA ASP A 120 -0.52 -3.50 6.54
C ASP A 120 -2.04 -3.76 6.58
N ILE A 121 -2.83 -2.81 6.08
CA ILE A 121 -4.29 -2.89 6.00
C ILE A 121 -4.71 -2.72 4.55
N ARG A 122 -5.48 -3.68 4.02
CA ARG A 122 -6.15 -3.56 2.73
C ARG A 122 -7.56 -3.03 2.92
N VAL A 123 -7.87 -1.92 2.27
CA VAL A 123 -9.25 -1.44 2.06
C VAL A 123 -9.66 -1.69 0.61
N HIS A 124 -10.79 -2.37 0.41
CA HIS A 124 -11.33 -2.64 -0.92
C HIS A 124 -12.46 -1.65 -1.23
N MET A 125 -12.20 -0.72 -2.14
CA MET A 125 -13.14 0.31 -2.57
C MET A 125 -13.87 -0.14 -3.82
N GLN A 126 -15.19 0.03 -3.84
CA GLN A 126 -16.05 -0.28 -4.97
C GLN A 126 -16.94 0.91 -5.29
N HIS A 127 -17.06 1.26 -6.57
CA HIS A 127 -18.04 2.22 -7.03
C HIS A 127 -19.36 1.48 -7.31
N VAL A 128 -20.33 1.66 -6.43
CA VAL A 128 -21.58 0.90 -6.38
C VAL A 128 -22.76 1.85 -6.53
N LEU A 129 -23.62 1.60 -7.51
CA LEU A 129 -24.84 2.38 -7.75
C LEU A 129 -24.64 3.91 -7.84
N GLY A 130 -23.45 4.39 -8.16
CA GLY A 130 -23.16 5.83 -8.34
C GLY A 130 -22.25 6.40 -7.27
N GLU A 131 -21.98 5.64 -6.21
CA GLU A 131 -21.24 6.11 -5.05
C GLU A 131 -20.04 5.20 -4.73
N TRP A 132 -18.98 5.79 -4.17
CA TRP A 132 -17.86 5.00 -3.65
C TRP A 132 -18.22 4.40 -2.29
N THR A 133 -18.03 3.08 -2.15
CA THR A 133 -18.32 2.32 -0.94
C THR A 133 -17.09 1.50 -0.52
N VAL A 134 -16.88 1.38 0.79
CA VAL A 134 -15.94 0.40 1.35
C VAL A 134 -16.58 -0.97 1.28
N GLY A 135 -16.11 -1.83 0.38
CA GLY A 135 -16.56 -3.22 0.29
C GLY A 135 -16.03 -4.09 1.44
N GLY A 136 -14.81 -3.80 1.92
CA GLY A 136 -14.23 -4.52 3.05
C GLY A 136 -12.88 -3.97 3.48
N MET A 137 -12.52 -4.25 4.74
CA MET A 137 -11.19 -3.98 5.30
C MET A 137 -10.60 -5.25 5.90
N VAL A 138 -9.30 -5.43 5.74
CA VAL A 138 -8.56 -6.58 6.28
C VAL A 138 -7.16 -6.18 6.69
N GLY A 139 -6.74 -6.58 7.89
CA GLY A 139 -5.35 -6.49 8.32
C GLY A 139 -4.54 -7.65 7.77
N LYS A 140 -3.26 -7.44 7.52
CA LYS A 140 -2.28 -8.48 7.17
C LYS A 140 -1.09 -8.32 8.11
N VAL A 141 -0.82 -9.31 8.95
CA VAL A 141 0.31 -9.28 9.90
C VAL A 141 1.35 -10.31 9.47
N ALA A 142 2.61 -9.90 9.38
CA ALA A 142 3.72 -10.80 9.07
C ALA A 142 3.92 -11.84 10.19
N GLN A 143 4.40 -13.02 9.82
CA GLN A 143 4.82 -14.03 10.79
C GLN A 143 6.17 -13.67 11.42
N ALA A 144 6.41 -14.12 12.66
CA ALA A 144 7.73 -14.10 13.26
C ALA A 144 8.72 -14.87 12.35
N ASN A 145 9.94 -14.34 12.19
CA ASN A 145 11.04 -14.93 11.42
C ASN A 145 10.98 -14.85 9.87
N GLN A 146 10.01 -14.13 9.27
CA GLN A 146 10.04 -13.85 7.83
C GLN A 146 10.83 -12.56 7.53
N ILE A 147 11.87 -12.65 6.70
CA ILE A 147 12.62 -11.47 6.22
C ILE A 147 11.66 -10.54 5.47
N VAL A 148 11.58 -9.30 5.94
CA VAL A 148 10.63 -8.23 5.57
C VAL A 148 10.84 -7.66 4.15
N THR A 149 11.30 -8.46 3.19
CA THR A 149 11.37 -8.04 1.78
C THR A 149 10.05 -8.21 1.04
N ASN A 150 9.12 -8.99 1.60
CA ASN A 150 7.82 -9.23 0.99
C ASN A 150 6.70 -9.13 2.03
N ARG A 151 6.18 -7.92 2.25
CA ARG A 151 5.08 -7.62 3.19
C ARG A 151 3.80 -8.46 2.96
N HIS A 152 3.69 -9.16 1.81
CA HIS A 152 2.51 -9.91 1.43
C HIS A 152 2.68 -11.44 1.36
N ARG A 153 3.89 -11.99 1.20
CA ARG A 153 4.08 -13.45 1.24
C ARG A 153 4.24 -13.88 2.70
N GLY A 154 3.38 -14.80 3.15
CA GLY A 154 3.38 -15.30 4.53
C GLY A 154 2.66 -14.41 5.55
N ALA A 155 2.17 -13.22 5.15
CA ALA A 155 1.36 -12.41 6.05
C ALA A 155 -0.02 -13.05 6.26
N ILE A 156 -0.42 -13.19 7.53
CA ILE A 156 -1.69 -13.81 7.93
C ILE A 156 -2.78 -12.74 7.88
N PRO A 157 -3.86 -12.96 7.10
CA PRO A 157 -5.03 -12.10 7.14
C PRO A 157 -5.69 -12.13 8.51
N THR A 158 -6.04 -10.95 9.04
CA THR A 158 -6.69 -10.79 10.35
C THR A 158 -7.82 -9.77 10.26
N THR A 159 -8.83 -9.91 11.13
CA THR A 159 -9.90 -8.93 11.23
C THR A 159 -9.34 -7.58 11.67
N MET A 160 -10.01 -6.49 11.30
CA MET A 160 -9.62 -5.15 11.74
C MET A 160 -9.68 -5.01 13.26
N GLU A 161 -10.66 -5.64 13.90
CA GLU A 161 -10.77 -5.70 15.35
C GLU A 161 -9.53 -6.35 15.98
N LYS A 162 -9.16 -7.56 15.56
CA LYS A 162 -7.98 -8.26 16.08
C LYS A 162 -6.68 -7.50 15.77
N LEU A 163 -6.58 -6.85 14.61
CA LEU A 163 -5.43 -6.00 14.29
C LEU A 163 -5.33 -4.82 15.27
N LEU A 164 -6.37 -4.00 15.34
CA LEU A 164 -6.31 -2.75 16.10
C LEU A 164 -6.27 -3.00 17.61
N ASP A 165 -6.97 -4.02 18.09
CA ASP A 165 -7.05 -4.38 19.50
C ASP A 165 -5.85 -5.23 19.94
N HIS A 166 -5.77 -6.49 19.51
CA HIS A 166 -4.73 -7.40 20.00
C HIS A 166 -3.34 -7.01 19.51
N HIS A 167 -3.16 -6.76 18.22
CA HIS A 167 -1.82 -6.51 17.66
C HIS A 167 -1.31 -5.09 17.94
N LEU A 168 -2.17 -4.08 17.90
CA LEU A 168 -1.78 -2.67 18.11
C LEU A 168 -2.09 -2.14 19.52
N GLY A 169 -2.95 -2.79 20.30
CA GLY A 169 -3.30 -2.36 21.66
C GLY A 169 -4.14 -1.08 21.71
N TYR A 170 -4.92 -0.78 20.67
CA TYR A 170 -5.71 0.44 20.62
C TYR A 170 -6.99 0.32 21.43
N GLN A 171 -7.23 1.31 22.28
CA GLN A 171 -8.49 1.50 23.00
C GLN A 171 -9.61 1.95 22.06
N SER A 172 -10.87 1.78 22.47
CA SER A 172 -12.06 2.01 21.64
C SER A 172 -12.08 3.37 20.92
N ALA A 173 -11.74 4.46 21.62
CA ALA A 173 -11.67 5.79 21.01
C ALA A 173 -10.63 5.85 19.86
N LYS A 174 -9.42 5.34 20.07
CA LYS A 174 -8.36 5.30 19.05
C LYS A 174 -8.72 4.35 17.90
N LYS A 175 -9.32 3.19 18.19
CA LYS A 175 -9.84 2.25 17.17
C LYS A 175 -10.82 2.96 16.24
N ASN A 176 -11.84 3.61 16.81
CA ASN A 176 -12.88 4.31 16.05
C ASN A 176 -12.30 5.47 15.23
N HIS A 177 -11.37 6.24 15.81
CA HIS A 177 -10.70 7.32 15.12
C HIS A 177 -9.91 6.84 13.90
N VAL A 178 -9.07 5.80 14.06
CA VAL A 178 -8.28 5.21 12.98
C VAL A 178 -9.17 4.63 11.88
N LEU A 179 -10.23 3.91 12.23
CA LEU A 179 -11.19 3.37 11.27
C LEU A 179 -11.89 4.48 10.49
N SER A 180 -12.25 5.58 11.17
CA SER A 180 -12.85 6.76 10.52
C SER A 180 -11.89 7.37 9.50
N ILE A 181 -10.62 7.61 9.88
CA ILE A 181 -9.61 8.14 8.95
C ILE A 181 -9.39 7.20 7.77
N LEU A 182 -9.26 5.88 8.00
CA LEU A 182 -9.11 4.90 6.92
C LEU A 182 -10.25 4.99 5.91
N ARG A 183 -11.51 5.09 6.38
CA ARG A 183 -12.68 5.25 5.49
C ARG A 183 -12.61 6.56 4.71
N THR A 184 -12.42 7.69 5.40
CA THR A 184 -12.38 9.02 4.77
C THR A 184 -11.27 9.14 3.74
N VAL A 185 -10.05 8.69 4.08
CA VAL A 185 -8.90 8.71 3.16
C VAL A 185 -9.15 7.77 1.98
N SER A 186 -9.69 6.57 2.22
CA SER A 186 -9.98 5.61 1.13
C SER A 186 -11.01 6.14 0.13
N LEU A 187 -12.07 6.78 0.60
CA LEU A 187 -13.08 7.43 -0.25
C LEU A 187 -12.45 8.53 -1.11
N ARG A 188 -11.69 9.45 -0.50
CA ARG A 188 -11.00 10.54 -1.20
C ARG A 188 -10.00 10.01 -2.22
N THR A 189 -9.23 9.00 -1.85
CA THR A 189 -8.28 8.32 -2.73
C THR A 189 -8.99 7.68 -3.93
N ALA A 190 -10.09 6.94 -3.72
CA ALA A 190 -10.84 6.32 -4.81
C ALA A 190 -11.45 7.35 -5.78
N THR A 191 -11.99 8.45 -5.24
CA THR A 191 -12.51 9.57 -6.03
C THR A 191 -11.43 10.22 -6.89
N LEU A 192 -10.25 10.52 -6.33
CA LEU A 192 -9.13 11.10 -7.09
C LEU A 192 -8.58 10.12 -8.13
N MET A 193 -8.43 8.85 -7.76
CA MET A 193 -7.98 7.81 -8.67
C MET A 193 -8.93 7.66 -9.87
N ARG A 194 -10.25 7.79 -9.68
CA ARG A 194 -11.21 7.75 -10.78
C ARG A 194 -10.92 8.79 -11.88
N LYS A 195 -10.40 9.97 -11.52
CA LYS A 195 -9.99 11.00 -12.50
C LYS A 195 -8.86 10.50 -13.41
N GLY A 196 -7.90 9.76 -12.85
CA GLY A 196 -6.79 9.17 -13.61
C GLY A 196 -7.10 7.83 -14.28
N TYR A 197 -8.20 7.19 -13.89
CA TYR A 197 -8.66 5.89 -14.36
C TYR A 197 -10.19 5.93 -14.63
N PRO A 198 -10.66 6.68 -15.65
CA PRO A 198 -12.09 6.77 -15.98
C PRO A 198 -12.76 5.41 -16.21
N GLY A 199 -14.03 5.28 -15.82
CA GLY A 199 -14.77 4.02 -15.94
C GLY A 199 -14.28 2.88 -15.03
N TRP A 200 -13.27 3.13 -14.18
CA TRP A 200 -12.75 2.14 -13.26
C TRP A 200 -13.47 2.14 -11.92
N HIS A 201 -13.93 0.97 -11.47
CA HIS A 201 -14.88 0.86 -10.35
C HIS A 201 -14.35 0.13 -9.11
N ASN A 202 -13.08 -0.34 -9.12
CA ASN A 202 -12.53 -1.09 -8.00
C ASN A 202 -11.09 -0.66 -7.71
N PHE A 203 -10.78 -0.37 -6.44
CA PHE A 203 -9.42 -0.10 -5.99
C PHE A 203 -9.12 -0.85 -4.69
N GLY A 204 -7.95 -1.46 -4.59
CA GLY A 204 -7.42 -1.99 -3.34
C GLY A 204 -6.37 -1.03 -2.82
N ILE A 205 -6.66 -0.36 -1.71
CA ILE A 205 -5.74 0.60 -1.11
C ILE A 205 -5.06 -0.10 0.06
N ASP A 206 -3.74 -0.21 0.00
CA ASP A 206 -2.92 -0.77 1.07
C ASP A 206 -2.35 0.35 1.94
N PHE A 207 -2.57 0.25 3.25
CA PHE A 207 -2.14 1.22 4.25
C PHE A 207 -1.16 0.62 5.24
N GLY A 208 -0.22 1.42 5.73
CA GLY A 208 0.37 1.24 7.05
C GLY A 208 -0.24 2.22 8.05
N ILE A 209 0.10 2.04 9.32
CA ILE A 209 -0.18 3.01 10.39
C ILE A 209 1.12 3.25 11.15
N ASP A 210 1.47 4.51 11.40
CA ASP A 210 2.64 4.85 12.23
C ASP A 210 2.34 4.77 13.74
N ALA A 211 3.35 5.00 14.57
CA ALA A 211 3.21 4.96 16.03
C ALA A 211 2.16 5.95 16.58
N ALA A 212 1.94 7.08 15.91
CA ALA A 212 0.94 8.07 16.28
C ALA A 212 -0.50 7.63 15.92
N GLY A 213 -0.66 6.53 15.18
CA GLY A 213 -1.96 6.07 14.71
C GLY A 213 -2.38 6.69 13.38
N LYS A 214 -1.49 7.41 12.69
CA LYS A 214 -1.80 8.02 11.39
C LYS A 214 -1.71 6.98 10.27
N PRO A 215 -2.77 6.80 9.45
CA PRO A 215 -2.70 5.93 8.28
C PRO A 215 -1.88 6.54 7.14
N TRP A 216 -1.13 5.69 6.46
CA TRP A 216 -0.28 6.03 5.31
C TRP A 216 -0.54 5.09 4.13
N ILE A 217 -0.83 5.62 2.95
CA ILE A 217 -1.08 4.85 1.72
C ILE A 217 0.25 4.35 1.17
N TYR A 218 0.43 3.02 1.07
CA TYR A 218 1.62 2.40 0.51
C TYR A 218 1.50 2.10 -0.98
N GLU A 219 0.32 1.63 -1.39
CA GLU A 219 0.05 1.19 -2.74
C GLU A 219 -1.45 1.27 -3.01
N ILE A 220 -1.80 1.52 -4.28
CA ILE A 220 -3.17 1.38 -4.76
C ILE A 220 -3.15 0.39 -5.91
N ASN A 221 -3.73 -0.77 -5.69
CA ASN A 221 -3.93 -1.77 -6.72
C ASN A 221 -5.21 -1.47 -7.49
N ILE A 222 -5.08 -1.21 -8.80
CA ILE A 222 -6.23 -0.98 -9.68
C ILE A 222 -6.93 -2.29 -10.08
N TYR A 223 -6.30 -3.46 -9.96
CA TYR A 223 -6.95 -4.76 -10.13
C TYR A 223 -6.92 -5.56 -8.81
N PRO A 224 -7.66 -5.11 -7.78
CA PRO A 224 -7.56 -5.71 -6.46
C PRO A 224 -8.16 -7.12 -6.42
N GLY A 225 -7.32 -8.10 -6.08
CA GLY A 225 -7.79 -9.44 -5.73
C GLY A 225 -8.54 -9.46 -4.40
N VAL A 226 -9.44 -10.45 -4.24
CA VAL A 226 -10.29 -10.61 -3.04
C VAL A 226 -9.92 -11.83 -2.19
N HIS A 227 -8.89 -12.59 -2.58
CA HIS A 227 -8.47 -13.81 -1.87
C HIS A 227 -8.17 -13.57 -0.39
N VAL A 228 -7.58 -12.41 -0.05
CA VAL A 228 -7.29 -12.01 1.33
C VAL A 228 -8.54 -11.94 2.21
N PHE A 229 -9.69 -11.54 1.65
CA PHE A 229 -10.96 -11.49 2.38
C PHE A 229 -11.60 -12.88 2.52
N ARG A 230 -11.37 -13.79 1.58
CA ARG A 230 -11.83 -15.19 1.68
C ARG A 230 -11.12 -15.95 2.79
N ALA A 231 -9.86 -15.61 3.06
CA ALA A 231 -9.04 -16.21 4.09
C ALA A 231 -9.42 -15.76 5.52
N LEU A 232 -10.24 -14.73 5.69
CA LEU A 232 -10.73 -14.32 7.01
C LEU A 232 -11.72 -15.35 7.57
N PRO A 233 -11.71 -15.62 8.90
CA PRO A 233 -12.79 -16.36 9.55
C PRO A 233 -14.14 -15.65 9.37
N ASP A 234 -14.17 -14.34 9.62
CA ASP A 234 -15.33 -13.49 9.36
C ASP A 234 -15.55 -13.30 7.85
N LYS A 235 -16.64 -13.88 7.32
CA LYS A 235 -16.99 -13.81 5.89
C LYS A 235 -17.80 -12.57 5.52
N ARG A 236 -18.18 -11.70 6.46
CA ARG A 236 -18.94 -10.46 6.15
C ARG A 236 -18.27 -9.60 5.08
N PRO A 237 -16.95 -9.30 5.12
CA PRO A 237 -16.31 -8.46 4.11
C PRO A 237 -16.38 -9.05 2.70
N ILE A 238 -16.13 -10.35 2.54
CA ILE A 238 -16.20 -10.97 1.21
C ILE A 238 -17.64 -11.03 0.70
N ARG A 239 -18.63 -11.30 1.57
CA ARG A 239 -20.05 -11.29 1.18
C ARG A 239 -20.47 -9.90 0.67
N GLN A 240 -20.09 -8.83 1.38
CA GLN A 240 -20.36 -7.45 0.95
C GLN A 240 -19.73 -7.13 -0.40
N ILE A 241 -18.47 -7.51 -0.61
CA ILE A 241 -17.77 -7.27 -1.90
C ILE A 241 -18.51 -7.95 -3.06
N MET A 242 -18.94 -9.20 -2.86
CA MET A 242 -19.67 -9.97 -3.87
C MET A 242 -21.07 -9.37 -4.14
N GLU A 243 -21.78 -8.94 -3.10
CA GLU A 243 -23.09 -8.29 -3.23
C GLU A 243 -23.01 -6.98 -4.01
N ASN A 244 -22.00 -6.16 -3.73
CA ASN A 244 -21.73 -4.92 -4.46
C ASN A 244 -21.50 -5.17 -5.96
N TRP A 245 -20.79 -6.25 -6.31
CA TRP A 245 -20.65 -6.65 -7.71
C TRP A 245 -21.96 -7.12 -8.34
N ARG A 246 -22.83 -7.82 -7.59
CA ARG A 246 -24.17 -8.21 -8.07
C ARG A 246 -25.02 -6.97 -8.37
N LYS A 247 -25.07 -6.00 -7.45
CA LYS A 247 -25.78 -4.72 -7.65
C LYS A 247 -25.34 -4.00 -8.93
N ASN A 248 -24.03 -3.90 -9.15
CA ASN A 248 -23.48 -3.28 -10.35
C ASN A 248 -23.79 -4.04 -11.65
N ARG A 249 -23.84 -5.38 -11.61
CA ARG A 249 -24.23 -6.19 -12.77
C ARG A 249 -25.70 -6.00 -13.12
N MET A 250 -26.59 -5.94 -12.12
CA MET A 250 -28.02 -5.69 -12.34
C MET A 250 -28.26 -4.31 -12.95
N ARG A 251 -27.63 -3.25 -12.41
CA ARG A 251 -27.73 -1.90 -12.98
C ARG A 251 -27.32 -1.85 -14.46
N LYS A 252 -26.21 -2.50 -14.83
CA LYS A 252 -25.74 -2.54 -16.22
C LYS A 252 -26.72 -3.24 -17.17
N ARG A 253 -27.41 -4.29 -16.70
CA ARG A 253 -28.42 -4.98 -17.52
C ARG A 253 -29.60 -4.07 -17.81
N ILE A 254 -30.08 -3.34 -16.80
CA ILE A 254 -31.19 -2.38 -16.95
C ILE A 254 -30.80 -1.26 -17.92
N SER A 255 -29.60 -0.70 -17.78
CA SER A 255 -29.11 0.38 -18.65
C SER A 255 -28.81 -0.03 -20.10
N ASN A 256 -28.72 -1.33 -20.40
CA ASN A 256 -28.48 -1.83 -21.75
C ASN A 256 -29.76 -2.30 -22.46
N ASN A 257 -30.87 -2.40 -21.72
CA ASN A 257 -32.17 -2.81 -22.24
C ASN A 257 -33.12 -1.62 -22.49
N ASN A 258 -32.66 -0.40 -22.21
CA ASN A 258 -33.29 0.88 -22.53
C ASN A 258 -32.41 1.63 -23.51
#